data_AF-A0A939Y8L2-F1
#
_entry.id   AF-A0A939Y8L2-F1
#
_cell.length_a   1.000
_cell.length_b   1.000
_cell.length_c   1.000
_cell.angle_alpha   90.00
_cell.angle_beta   90.00
_cell.angle_gamma   90.00
#
_symmetry.space_group_name_H-M   'P 1'
#
loop_
_entity.id
_entity.type
_entity.pdbx_description
1 polymer ?
#
loop_
_entity_poly.entity_id
_entity_poly.type
_entity_poly.pdbx_seq_one_letter_code
_entity_poly.pdbx_strand_id
1 'polypeptide(L)'
;VGSESVPYQGTFDGHGYKLTIAYDVTENYVAPFRVVNGATIQNLEVAGTINTTAEYAGGIIGYSPSSSTASNVTMCRSSVSIIGHSPINDRTDWHGGFVGLVYAPIHFTDCISDGKITGSSSPARSYCTGFIGLTRGGTSTFTNCLNNCELDVNATNGLWHFIGGTGSVSNSYVNNTISYTAGYSQATPVTGEQLSDGTVTTKLQNNREEEIWVLDPVLGTPMLKLFAKDITYTVPSSDIGTFSAKGQVLLPEGLKAYYCKTYHKKNSTISVIGISGNIVPAATGVLLVGNKGETFTLTGACGQAPTITDNELVAVTESKHIPATNGEYTNFMMKGGKFIKIQQDDEGVKMPANRAYLPLLTEAISGSNAKEIMLYWDDEETTGIESLTPGPSPKGEGSIYNLNGQKLSAPQKGINIINGRKVIVK
;
A
#
# COMPACT_ATOMS: atom_id res chain seq x y z
N VAL A 1 7.88 -31.64 6.64
CA VAL A 1 8.21 -32.31 5.36
C VAL A 1 9.71 -32.58 5.30
N GLY A 2 10.10 -33.80 4.89
CA GLY A 2 11.50 -34.24 4.84
C GLY A 2 12.09 -34.62 6.20
N SER A 3 13.11 -35.49 6.16
CA SER A 3 13.97 -35.87 7.29
C SER A 3 15.43 -35.86 6.86
N GLU A 4 16.37 -36.00 7.79
CA GLU A 4 17.80 -36.11 7.44
C GLU A 4 18.10 -37.34 6.57
N SER A 5 17.38 -38.44 6.80
CA SER A 5 17.49 -39.67 6.00
C SER A 5 16.80 -39.58 4.65
N VAL A 6 15.72 -38.79 4.54
CA VAL A 6 14.95 -38.60 3.31
C VAL A 6 14.60 -37.11 3.17
N PRO A 7 15.54 -36.27 2.72
CA PRO A 7 15.28 -34.86 2.49
C PRO A 7 14.19 -34.66 1.43
N TYR A 8 13.43 -33.56 1.56
CA TYR A 8 12.52 -33.15 0.50
C TYR A 8 13.30 -32.60 -0.70
N GLN A 9 12.99 -33.09 -1.90
CA GLN A 9 13.69 -32.73 -3.16
C GLN A 9 12.71 -32.32 -4.27
N GLY A 10 11.43 -32.13 -3.93
CA GLY A 10 10.37 -31.81 -4.89
C GLY A 10 10.18 -30.30 -5.09
N THR A 11 9.19 -29.97 -5.92
CA THR A 11 8.67 -28.61 -6.07
C THR A 11 7.39 -28.45 -5.27
N PHE A 12 7.38 -27.49 -4.34
CA PHE A 12 6.18 -27.05 -3.64
C PHE A 12 5.77 -25.67 -4.16
N ASP A 13 4.61 -25.58 -4.78
CA ASP A 13 4.00 -24.31 -5.20
C ASP A 13 2.84 -23.97 -4.27
N GLY A 14 2.98 -22.87 -3.54
CA GLY A 14 1.95 -22.38 -2.62
C GLY A 14 0.78 -21.68 -3.33
N HIS A 15 0.89 -21.36 -4.62
CA HIS A 15 -0.13 -20.63 -5.40
C HIS A 15 -0.65 -19.34 -4.74
N GLY A 16 0.18 -18.66 -3.96
CA GLY A 16 -0.18 -17.46 -3.20
C GLY A 16 -0.95 -17.73 -1.90
N TYR A 17 -1.21 -18.99 -1.56
CA TYR A 17 -1.86 -19.34 -0.30
C TYR A 17 -0.93 -19.18 0.89
N LYS A 18 -1.57 -18.92 2.04
CA LYS A 18 -0.92 -18.82 3.34
C LYS A 18 -1.02 -20.13 4.10
N LEU A 19 0.14 -20.68 4.47
CA LEU A 19 0.25 -21.74 5.46
C LEU A 19 0.38 -21.12 6.86
N THR A 20 -0.56 -21.43 7.75
CA THR A 20 -0.50 -21.00 9.16
C THR A 20 -0.03 -22.15 10.03
N ILE A 21 1.01 -21.91 10.84
CA ILE A 21 1.61 -22.89 11.74
C ILE A 21 1.53 -22.47 13.20
N ALA A 22 1.51 -23.46 14.09
CA ALA A 22 1.65 -23.27 15.53
C ALA A 22 2.45 -24.47 16.07
N TYR A 23 3.77 -24.34 16.09
CA TYR A 23 4.65 -25.38 16.63
C TYR A 23 5.09 -25.03 18.04
N ASP A 24 5.02 -26.02 18.93
CA ASP A 24 5.53 -25.95 20.29
C ASP A 24 6.32 -27.24 20.54
N VAL A 25 7.60 -27.20 20.20
CA VAL A 25 8.45 -28.39 20.10
C VAL A 25 9.89 -28.09 20.52
N THR A 26 10.60 -29.11 20.98
CA THR A 26 11.98 -29.00 21.49
C THR A 26 12.99 -29.79 20.66
N GLU A 27 12.67 -30.03 19.39
CA GLU A 27 13.57 -30.68 18.43
C GLU A 27 14.32 -29.62 17.60
N ASN A 28 15.55 -29.94 17.16
CA ASN A 28 16.25 -29.07 16.21
C ASN A 28 15.55 -29.04 14.84
N TYR A 29 15.79 -27.96 14.09
CA TYR A 29 15.38 -27.81 12.68
C TYR A 29 13.86 -27.66 12.50
N VAL A 30 13.17 -27.09 13.49
CA VAL A 30 11.72 -26.89 13.43
C VAL A 30 11.36 -25.97 12.28
N ALA A 31 10.58 -26.49 11.33
CA ALA A 31 10.00 -25.75 10.23
C ALA A 31 8.94 -26.63 9.51
N PRO A 32 8.04 -26.05 8.70
CA PRO A 32 7.18 -26.82 7.80
C PRO A 32 7.97 -27.75 6.88
N PHE A 33 9.06 -27.25 6.29
CA PHE A 33 10.03 -28.04 5.51
C PHE A 33 11.26 -28.32 6.35
N ARG A 34 11.13 -29.25 7.29
CA ARG A 34 12.19 -29.64 8.23
C ARG A 34 13.54 -29.87 7.55
N VAL A 35 13.59 -30.68 6.49
CA VAL A 35 14.84 -30.94 5.75
C VAL A 35 14.61 -30.91 4.24
N VAL A 36 15.41 -30.12 3.52
CA VAL A 36 15.35 -29.97 2.05
C VAL A 36 16.72 -30.20 1.42
N ASN A 37 16.77 -30.76 0.21
CA ASN A 37 17.98 -30.92 -0.61
C ASN A 37 17.56 -30.93 -2.09
N GLY A 38 17.99 -29.94 -2.87
CA GLY A 38 17.54 -29.83 -4.27
C GLY A 38 16.05 -29.51 -4.44
N ALA A 39 15.39 -28.94 -3.43
CA ALA A 39 13.97 -28.61 -3.50
C ALA A 39 13.72 -27.26 -4.17
N THR A 40 12.51 -27.06 -4.68
CA THR A 40 11.98 -25.74 -5.04
C THR A 40 10.77 -25.42 -4.17
N ILE A 41 10.74 -24.26 -3.54
CA ILE A 41 9.59 -23.77 -2.76
C ILE A 41 9.23 -22.39 -3.29
N GLN A 42 8.00 -22.23 -3.78
CA GLN A 42 7.57 -21.00 -4.44
C GLN A 42 6.17 -20.55 -4.05
N ASN A 43 5.89 -19.25 -4.23
CA ASN A 43 4.55 -18.65 -4.10
C ASN A 43 3.86 -18.96 -2.77
N LEU A 44 4.61 -18.99 -1.68
CA LEU A 44 4.12 -19.42 -0.37
C LEU A 44 4.29 -18.32 0.67
N GLU A 45 3.21 -17.97 1.37
CA GLU A 45 3.29 -17.27 2.65
C GLU A 45 3.26 -18.30 3.79
N VAL A 46 4.21 -18.23 4.73
CA VAL A 46 4.14 -18.95 6.00
C VAL A 46 4.02 -17.94 7.13
N ALA A 47 3.02 -18.14 8.00
CA ALA A 47 2.76 -17.29 9.15
C ALA A 47 2.42 -18.13 10.38
N GLY A 48 2.41 -17.50 11.55
CA GLY A 48 2.07 -18.15 12.82
C GLY A 48 3.28 -18.23 13.75
N THR A 49 3.34 -19.24 14.61
CA THR A 49 4.33 -19.28 15.70
C THR A 49 5.15 -20.56 15.72
N ILE A 50 6.43 -20.41 16.08
CA ILE A 50 7.32 -21.51 16.48
C ILE A 50 7.83 -21.18 17.88
N ASN A 51 7.36 -21.91 18.87
CA ASN A 51 7.90 -21.90 20.23
C ASN A 51 8.86 -23.07 20.38
N THR A 52 10.10 -22.80 20.74
CA THR A 52 11.10 -23.85 20.89
C THR A 52 12.19 -23.50 21.89
N THR A 53 12.75 -24.53 22.51
CA THR A 53 13.97 -24.45 23.31
C THR A 53 15.19 -25.06 22.61
N ALA A 54 15.03 -25.45 21.34
CA ALA A 54 16.06 -26.10 20.53
C ALA A 54 16.66 -25.16 19.50
N GLU A 55 17.71 -25.60 18.79
CA GLU A 55 18.46 -24.75 17.85
C GLU A 55 17.90 -24.86 16.42
N TYR A 56 18.25 -23.87 15.59
CA TYR A 56 18.04 -23.91 14.13
C TYR A 56 16.57 -24.01 13.69
N ALA A 57 15.65 -23.40 14.42
CA ALA A 57 14.31 -23.16 13.86
C ALA A 57 14.38 -22.24 12.64
N GLY A 58 13.58 -22.56 11.63
CA GLY A 58 13.40 -21.73 10.43
C GLY A 58 11.93 -21.50 10.13
N GLY A 59 11.59 -20.30 9.71
CA GLY A 59 10.18 -19.98 9.40
C GLY A 59 9.59 -20.86 8.29
N ILE A 60 10.39 -21.26 7.30
CA ILE A 60 9.95 -22.12 6.19
C ILE A 60 10.75 -23.43 6.15
N ILE A 61 12.08 -23.38 6.30
CA ILE A 61 12.98 -24.53 6.15
C ILE A 61 13.81 -24.73 7.41
N GLY A 62 13.93 -25.96 7.91
CA GLY A 62 14.74 -26.22 9.10
C GLY A 62 16.23 -26.35 8.77
N TYR A 63 16.53 -27.25 7.83
CA TYR A 63 17.88 -27.71 7.55
C TYR A 63 18.09 -28.03 6.07
N SER A 64 19.24 -27.60 5.53
CA SER A 64 19.77 -28.06 4.24
C SER A 64 21.07 -28.84 4.47
N PRO A 65 21.12 -30.17 4.22
CA PRO A 65 22.28 -31.00 4.49
C PRO A 65 23.40 -30.78 3.47
N SER A 66 24.59 -31.31 3.77
CA SER A 66 25.73 -31.23 2.83
C SER A 66 25.41 -31.99 1.54
N SER A 67 25.46 -31.28 0.41
CA SER A 67 25.10 -31.77 -0.92
C SER A 67 25.71 -30.84 -1.97
N SER A 68 25.90 -31.34 -3.19
CA SER A 68 26.25 -30.53 -4.35
C SER A 68 25.03 -29.87 -5.01
N THR A 69 23.81 -30.23 -4.59
CA THR A 69 22.57 -29.75 -5.20
C THR A 69 21.97 -28.62 -4.37
N ALA A 70 21.84 -27.44 -4.99
CA ALA A 70 21.22 -26.28 -4.35
C ALA A 70 19.69 -26.37 -4.35
N SER A 71 19.05 -25.81 -3.33
CA SER A 71 17.58 -25.60 -3.33
C SER A 71 17.24 -24.16 -3.75
N ASN A 72 16.02 -23.94 -4.23
CA ASN A 72 15.53 -22.63 -4.67
C ASN A 72 14.29 -22.22 -3.88
N VAL A 73 14.23 -20.94 -3.48
CA VAL A 73 13.09 -20.35 -2.78
C VAL A 73 12.72 -19.05 -3.48
N THR A 74 11.52 -19.00 -4.08
CA THR A 74 11.14 -17.88 -4.96
C THR A 74 9.74 -17.36 -4.65
N MET A 75 9.54 -16.04 -4.61
CA MET A 75 8.21 -15.45 -4.35
C MET A 75 7.57 -15.96 -3.05
N CYS A 76 8.38 -16.08 -2.00
CA CYS A 76 7.95 -16.58 -0.70
C CYS A 76 8.02 -15.50 0.38
N ARG A 77 7.09 -15.56 1.32
CA ARG A 77 7.03 -14.67 2.48
C ARG A 77 7.05 -15.47 3.77
N SER A 78 7.90 -15.08 4.71
CA SER A 78 7.90 -15.63 6.07
C SER A 78 7.52 -14.55 7.08
N SER A 79 6.31 -14.66 7.60
CA SER A 79 5.76 -13.84 8.70
C SER A 79 5.68 -14.65 9.99
N VAL A 80 6.59 -15.61 10.18
CA VAL A 80 6.61 -16.51 11.33
C VAL A 80 7.23 -15.82 12.54
N SER A 81 6.55 -15.88 13.68
CA SER A 81 7.10 -15.51 14.98
C SER A 81 7.84 -16.69 15.60
N ILE A 82 9.17 -16.60 15.70
CA ILE A 82 10.01 -17.61 16.34
C ILE A 82 10.35 -17.12 17.75
N ILE A 83 9.92 -17.87 18.75
CA ILE A 83 10.27 -17.65 20.15
C ILE A 83 11.18 -18.80 20.53
N GLY A 84 12.49 -18.55 20.41
CA GLY A 84 13.55 -19.52 20.64
C GLY A 84 14.36 -19.13 21.85
N HIS A 85 14.40 -19.97 22.88
CA HIS A 85 15.33 -19.78 23.99
C HIS A 85 15.93 -21.10 24.42
N SER A 86 17.20 -21.35 24.09
CA SER A 86 17.93 -22.45 24.70
C SER A 86 18.14 -22.18 26.20
N PRO A 87 17.60 -23.01 27.12
CA PRO A 87 17.83 -22.87 28.56
C PRO A 87 19.26 -23.28 28.96
N ILE A 88 20.01 -23.91 28.04
CA ILE A 88 21.38 -24.37 28.29
C ILE A 88 22.35 -23.23 28.03
N ASN A 89 23.14 -22.90 29.05
CA ASN A 89 24.08 -21.80 29.12
C ASN A 89 25.38 -22.01 28.32
N ASP A 90 25.40 -22.81 27.27
CA ASP A 90 26.53 -22.97 26.34
C ASP A 90 26.09 -23.01 24.88
N ARG A 91 24.78 -23.02 24.62
CA ARG A 91 24.18 -23.08 23.29
C ARG A 91 23.82 -21.71 22.78
N THR A 92 23.75 -21.62 21.46
CA THR A 92 23.61 -20.37 20.72
C THR A 92 22.34 -20.45 19.89
N ASP A 93 21.46 -19.47 20.03
CA ASP A 93 20.19 -19.43 19.30
C ASP A 93 20.45 -18.96 17.86
N TRP A 94 20.48 -19.94 16.95
CA TRP A 94 20.73 -19.78 15.51
C TRP A 94 19.44 -19.91 14.71
N HIS A 95 18.47 -19.03 14.93
CA HIS A 95 17.20 -19.06 14.19
C HIS A 95 17.25 -18.20 12.93
N GLY A 96 16.61 -18.65 11.86
CA GLY A 96 16.46 -17.86 10.64
C GLY A 96 15.00 -17.63 10.32
N GLY A 97 14.65 -16.40 9.91
CA GLY A 97 13.28 -16.10 9.50
C GLY A 97 12.83 -16.96 8.32
N PHE A 98 13.75 -17.46 7.49
CA PHE A 98 13.46 -18.49 6.49
C PHE A 98 14.03 -19.85 6.84
N VAL A 99 15.32 -19.93 7.16
CA VAL A 99 16.08 -21.17 7.27
C VAL A 99 16.91 -21.23 8.54
N GLY A 100 16.82 -22.31 9.30
CA GLY A 100 17.65 -22.51 10.48
C GLY A 100 19.14 -22.73 10.15
N LEU A 101 19.46 -23.80 9.42
CA LEU A 101 20.84 -24.21 9.14
C LEU A 101 21.05 -24.65 7.68
N VAL A 102 22.16 -24.22 7.09
CA VAL A 102 22.49 -24.47 5.68
C VAL A 102 23.89 -25.07 5.52
N TYR A 103 24.00 -26.20 4.81
CA TYR A 103 25.26 -26.76 4.29
C TYR A 103 25.30 -26.81 2.76
N ALA A 104 24.23 -27.25 2.09
CA ALA A 104 24.07 -27.05 0.65
C ALA A 104 23.36 -25.72 0.40
N PRO A 105 23.83 -24.90 -0.55
CA PRO A 105 23.34 -23.55 -0.73
C PRO A 105 21.84 -23.51 -1.06
N ILE A 106 21.21 -22.42 -0.65
CA ILE A 106 19.83 -22.10 -1.03
C ILE A 106 19.83 -20.74 -1.72
N HIS A 107 19.16 -20.66 -2.87
CA HIS A 107 19.05 -19.43 -3.65
C HIS A 107 17.67 -18.81 -3.45
N PHE A 108 17.65 -17.57 -2.96
CA PHE A 108 16.43 -16.79 -2.72
C PHE A 108 16.23 -15.77 -3.82
N THR A 109 15.02 -15.69 -4.36
CA THR A 109 14.63 -14.68 -5.34
C THR A 109 13.26 -14.13 -5.00
N ASP A 110 13.12 -12.81 -4.89
CA ASP A 110 11.84 -12.16 -4.58
C ASP A 110 11.21 -12.72 -3.29
N CYS A 111 11.92 -12.62 -2.16
CA CYS A 111 11.46 -13.14 -0.89
C CYS A 111 11.40 -12.06 0.20
N ILE A 112 10.43 -12.20 1.11
CA ILE A 112 10.23 -11.27 2.24
C ILE A 112 10.32 -12.04 3.56
N SER A 113 11.15 -11.56 4.48
CA SER A 113 11.08 -11.95 5.89
C SER A 113 10.52 -10.78 6.69
N ASP A 114 9.38 -10.95 7.33
CA ASP A 114 8.70 -9.91 8.10
C ASP A 114 8.02 -10.46 9.38
N GLY A 115 8.49 -11.63 9.81
CA GLY A 115 8.15 -12.20 11.11
C GLY A 115 8.84 -11.49 12.27
N LYS A 116 8.80 -12.13 13.44
CA LYS A 116 9.51 -11.69 14.63
C LYS A 116 10.36 -12.84 15.16
N ILE A 117 11.61 -12.59 15.50
CA ILE A 117 12.44 -13.57 16.18
C ILE A 117 12.86 -13.02 17.54
N THR A 118 12.41 -13.69 18.58
CA THR A 118 12.89 -13.48 19.95
C THR A 118 13.86 -14.60 20.29
N GLY A 119 15.13 -14.24 20.46
CA GLY A 119 16.19 -15.17 20.89
C GLY A 119 16.54 -14.97 22.37
N SER A 120 17.55 -15.69 22.85
CA SER A 120 18.07 -15.52 24.21
C SER A 120 18.43 -14.07 24.56
N SER A 121 18.08 -13.69 25.79
CA SER A 121 18.47 -12.44 26.44
C SER A 121 19.94 -12.44 26.88
N SER A 122 20.69 -13.54 26.67
CA SER A 122 22.11 -13.61 26.96
C SER A 122 22.96 -12.96 25.85
N PRO A 123 23.76 -11.92 26.18
CA PRO A 123 24.43 -11.06 25.19
C PRO A 123 25.42 -11.76 24.25
N ALA A 124 25.95 -12.93 24.63
CA ALA A 124 26.97 -13.65 23.87
C ALA A 124 26.41 -14.73 22.90
N ARG A 125 25.08 -14.90 22.80
CA ARG A 125 24.49 -16.21 22.42
C ARG A 125 23.27 -16.17 21.50
N SER A 126 22.91 -15.03 20.93
CA SER A 126 21.79 -14.94 19.99
C SER A 126 22.27 -14.37 18.65
N TYR A 127 22.29 -15.22 17.63
CA TYR A 127 22.69 -14.83 16.26
C TYR A 127 21.57 -15.14 15.27
N CYS A 128 20.35 -14.81 15.68
CA CYS A 128 19.19 -14.97 14.83
C CYS A 128 19.21 -13.94 13.70
N THR A 129 18.74 -14.33 12.52
CA THR A 129 18.74 -13.48 11.33
C THR A 129 17.41 -13.55 10.59
N GLY A 130 17.16 -12.59 9.70
CA GLY A 130 15.93 -12.54 8.92
C GLY A 130 15.79 -13.66 7.88
N PHE A 131 16.89 -14.23 7.37
CA PHE A 131 16.80 -15.33 6.39
C PHE A 131 17.44 -16.60 6.90
N ILE A 132 18.77 -16.71 6.89
CA ILE A 132 19.50 -17.93 7.26
C ILE A 132 20.14 -17.75 8.63
N GLY A 133 19.72 -18.55 9.62
CA GLY A 133 20.29 -18.53 10.97
C GLY A 133 21.80 -18.80 10.93
N LEU A 134 22.21 -19.92 10.33
CA LEU A 134 23.63 -20.27 10.17
C LEU A 134 23.91 -20.93 8.81
N THR A 135 25.02 -20.56 8.17
CA THR A 135 25.60 -21.30 7.03
C THR A 135 26.93 -21.94 7.40
N ARG A 136 27.14 -23.19 6.93
CA ARG A 136 28.36 -23.99 7.11
C ARG A 136 28.90 -24.57 5.79
N GLY A 137 28.30 -24.23 4.66
CA GLY A 137 28.74 -24.72 3.35
C GLY A 137 28.05 -24.03 2.17
N GLY A 138 28.73 -24.02 1.02
CA GLY A 138 28.27 -23.35 -0.19
C GLY A 138 28.14 -21.83 -0.04
N THR A 139 27.62 -21.17 -1.06
CA THR A 139 27.28 -19.73 -1.00
C THR A 139 25.82 -19.57 -1.42
N SER A 140 24.96 -19.35 -0.43
CA SER A 140 23.57 -18.97 -0.66
C SER A 140 23.50 -17.58 -1.29
N THR A 141 22.51 -17.37 -2.16
CA THR A 141 22.32 -16.09 -2.86
C THR A 141 20.99 -15.47 -2.50
N PHE A 142 20.94 -14.15 -2.51
CA PHE A 142 19.74 -13.35 -2.27
C PHE A 142 19.61 -12.33 -3.38
N THR A 143 18.52 -12.39 -4.13
CA THR A 143 18.23 -11.49 -5.24
C THR A 143 16.85 -10.90 -5.04
N ASN A 144 16.74 -9.56 -5.07
CA ASN A 144 15.47 -8.86 -4.88
C ASN A 144 14.76 -9.25 -3.58
N CYS A 145 15.49 -9.38 -2.46
CA CYS A 145 14.91 -9.82 -1.20
C CYS A 145 14.79 -8.66 -0.20
N LEU A 146 13.76 -8.70 0.65
CA LEU A 146 13.56 -7.75 1.73
C LEU A 146 13.61 -8.47 3.07
N ASN A 147 14.53 -8.03 3.94
CA ASN A 147 14.46 -8.36 5.35
C ASN A 147 13.83 -7.20 6.13
N ASN A 148 12.61 -7.42 6.59
CA ASN A 148 11.85 -6.56 7.49
C ASN A 148 11.49 -7.30 8.79
N CYS A 149 12.20 -8.40 9.10
CA CYS A 149 11.98 -9.19 10.31
C CYS A 149 12.34 -8.37 11.55
N GLU A 150 11.47 -8.37 12.56
CA GLU A 150 11.79 -7.82 13.87
C GLU A 150 12.71 -8.82 14.61
N LEU A 151 13.89 -8.36 15.05
CA LEU A 151 14.79 -9.19 15.84
C LEU A 151 14.85 -8.61 17.25
N ASP A 152 14.34 -9.37 18.22
CA ASP A 152 14.39 -9.08 19.64
C ASP A 152 15.42 -10.02 20.30
N VAL A 153 16.69 -9.64 20.14
CA VAL A 153 17.86 -10.45 20.53
C VAL A 153 18.89 -9.58 21.22
N ASN A 154 19.48 -10.09 22.30
CA ASN A 154 20.57 -9.42 22.98
C ASN A 154 21.89 -9.87 22.35
N ALA A 155 22.45 -9.08 21.42
CA ALA A 155 23.75 -9.38 20.82
C ALA A 155 24.75 -8.26 21.10
N THR A 156 25.76 -8.55 21.94
CA THR A 156 26.88 -7.62 22.18
C THR A 156 27.92 -7.60 21.07
N ASN A 157 27.85 -8.54 20.12
CA ASN A 157 28.85 -8.71 19.04
C ASN A 157 28.35 -8.28 17.64
N GLY A 158 27.27 -7.49 17.61
CA GLY A 158 26.59 -7.07 16.39
C GLY A 158 25.60 -8.10 15.86
N LEU A 159 24.59 -7.60 15.16
CA LEU A 159 23.53 -8.42 14.60
C LEU A 159 23.78 -8.74 13.13
N TRP A 160 23.42 -9.96 12.76
CA TRP A 160 23.48 -10.48 11.40
C TRP A 160 22.10 -10.34 10.76
N HIS A 161 22.04 -9.68 9.60
CA HIS A 161 20.76 -9.22 9.06
C HIS A 161 20.09 -10.29 8.21
N PHE A 162 20.74 -10.70 7.12
CA PHE A 162 20.22 -11.73 6.22
C PHE A 162 20.70 -13.12 6.59
N ILE A 163 21.98 -13.27 6.89
CA ILE A 163 22.63 -14.58 6.96
C ILE A 163 23.64 -14.60 8.08
N GLY A 164 23.67 -15.71 8.80
CA GLY A 164 24.77 -16.01 9.68
C GLY A 164 25.93 -16.70 8.99
N GLY A 165 26.92 -15.90 8.57
CA GLY A 165 28.07 -16.34 7.79
C GLY A 165 28.20 -15.58 6.47
N THR A 166 28.71 -16.23 5.42
CA THR A 166 28.93 -15.63 4.11
C THR A 166 27.82 -15.97 3.12
N GLY A 167 27.43 -14.99 2.30
CA GLY A 167 26.47 -15.16 1.22
C GLY A 167 26.72 -14.14 0.10
N SER A 168 26.00 -14.26 -1.01
CA SER A 168 26.01 -13.26 -2.08
C SER A 168 24.67 -12.54 -2.11
N VAL A 169 24.68 -11.22 -1.88
CA VAL A 169 23.48 -10.41 -1.76
C VAL A 169 23.45 -9.40 -2.90
N SER A 170 22.35 -9.38 -3.65
CA SER A 170 22.15 -8.55 -4.83
C SER A 170 20.76 -7.91 -4.78
N ASN A 171 20.67 -6.61 -5.09
CA ASN A 171 19.42 -5.84 -5.10
C ASN A 171 18.47 -6.14 -3.93
N SER A 172 19.02 -6.28 -2.71
CA SER A 172 18.26 -6.69 -1.54
C SER A 172 18.45 -5.67 -0.43
N TYR A 173 17.44 -5.53 0.42
CA TYR A 173 17.32 -4.44 1.38
C TYR A 173 17.02 -4.95 2.78
N VAL A 174 17.49 -4.22 3.79
CA VAL A 174 17.18 -4.50 5.20
C VAL A 174 16.70 -3.25 5.93
N ASN A 175 15.62 -3.39 6.70
CA ASN A 175 15.12 -2.32 7.54
C ASN A 175 16.15 -1.97 8.64
N ASN A 176 16.55 -0.70 8.70
CA ASN A 176 17.69 -0.18 9.45
C ASN A 176 17.44 -0.01 10.97
N THR A 177 16.45 -0.67 11.55
CA THR A 177 16.12 -0.56 12.99
C THR A 177 17.07 -1.32 13.92
N ILE A 178 18.15 -1.90 13.38
CA ILE A 178 19.02 -2.84 14.11
C ILE A 178 20.50 -2.43 13.91
N SER A 179 21.25 -2.31 15.01
CA SER A 179 22.67 -1.90 15.02
C SER A 179 23.62 -3.01 14.52
N TYR A 180 24.52 -2.65 13.61
CA TYR A 180 25.41 -3.56 12.88
C TYR A 180 26.80 -3.72 13.52
N THR A 181 27.46 -4.85 13.24
CA THR A 181 28.94 -4.93 13.27
C THR A 181 29.46 -5.12 11.85
N ALA A 182 30.51 -4.37 11.50
CA ALA A 182 31.09 -4.35 10.17
C ALA A 182 31.78 -5.70 9.83
N GLY A 183 31.71 -6.14 8.55
CA GLY A 183 32.53 -7.26 8.03
C GLY A 183 31.79 -8.44 7.37
N TYR A 184 30.44 -8.46 7.36
CA TYR A 184 29.65 -9.55 6.75
C TYR A 184 28.90 -9.09 5.49
N SER A 185 28.64 -10.03 4.55
CA SER A 185 27.88 -9.79 3.31
C SER A 185 26.43 -9.43 3.62
N GLN A 186 26.10 -8.15 3.54
CA GLN A 186 24.83 -7.61 4.02
C GLN A 186 24.11 -6.83 2.91
N ALA A 187 22.78 -6.89 2.95
CA ALA A 187 21.89 -6.11 2.10
C ALA A 187 22.07 -4.60 2.31
N THR A 188 21.54 -3.81 1.39
CA THR A 188 21.55 -2.34 1.52
C THR A 188 20.60 -1.92 2.64
N PRO A 189 21.07 -1.21 3.69
CA PRO A 189 20.19 -0.72 4.75
C PRO A 189 19.27 0.39 4.22
N VAL A 190 18.03 0.40 4.71
CA VAL A 190 17.00 1.37 4.31
C VAL A 190 16.24 1.91 5.52
N THR A 191 15.80 3.16 5.45
CA THR A 191 15.00 3.80 6.50
C THR A 191 13.51 3.41 6.39
N GLY A 192 12.75 3.60 7.47
CA GLY A 192 11.29 3.44 7.43
C GLY A 192 10.61 4.38 6.43
N GLU A 193 11.17 5.57 6.20
CA GLU A 193 10.70 6.50 5.16
C GLU A 193 10.89 5.90 3.76
N GLN A 194 12.06 5.37 3.44
CA GLN A 194 12.34 4.72 2.15
C GLN A 194 11.49 3.45 1.91
N LEU A 195 11.05 2.79 2.99
CA LEU A 195 10.12 1.66 2.91
C LEU A 195 8.69 2.12 2.62
N SER A 196 8.30 3.32 3.06
CA SER A 196 6.92 3.82 2.96
C SER A 196 6.67 4.76 1.79
N ASP A 197 7.71 5.33 1.18
CA ASP A 197 7.62 6.26 0.05
C ASP A 197 7.61 5.57 -1.34
N GLY A 198 7.78 4.24 -1.39
CA GLY A 198 7.83 3.46 -2.63
C GLY A 198 9.23 3.35 -3.29
N THR A 199 10.25 4.01 -2.72
CA THR A 199 11.64 3.94 -3.19
C THR A 199 12.17 2.51 -3.20
N VAL A 200 12.00 1.79 -2.08
CA VAL A 200 12.49 0.40 -1.95
C VAL A 200 11.70 -0.55 -2.84
N THR A 201 10.38 -0.37 -2.95
CA THR A 201 9.53 -1.13 -3.87
C THR A 201 10.04 -1.01 -5.31
N THR A 202 10.31 0.21 -5.78
CA THR A 202 10.79 0.46 -7.14
C THR A 202 12.15 -0.19 -7.40
N LYS A 203 13.06 -0.13 -6.41
CA LYS A 203 14.36 -0.78 -6.50
C LYS A 203 14.25 -2.31 -6.54
N LEU A 204 13.42 -2.90 -5.69
CA LEU A 204 13.15 -4.34 -5.69
C LEU A 204 12.53 -4.79 -7.02
N GLN A 205 11.60 -4.01 -7.58
CA GLN A 205 11.00 -4.27 -8.89
C GLN A 205 12.02 -4.24 -10.03
N ASN A 206 13.06 -3.42 -9.93
CA ASN A 206 14.21 -3.40 -10.84
C ASN A 206 13.84 -3.31 -12.33
N ASN A 207 12.86 -2.45 -12.67
CA ASN A 207 12.37 -2.21 -14.04
C ASN A 207 11.88 -3.47 -14.78
N ARG A 208 11.51 -4.54 -14.06
CA ARG A 208 10.90 -5.73 -14.66
C ARG A 208 9.50 -5.39 -15.18
N GLU A 209 9.15 -5.93 -16.35
CA GLU A 209 7.84 -5.73 -16.98
C GLU A 209 6.69 -6.35 -16.16
N GLU A 210 6.91 -7.58 -15.67
CA GLU A 210 5.98 -8.23 -14.76
C GLU A 210 6.09 -7.63 -13.36
N GLU A 211 5.00 -7.04 -12.88
CA GLU A 211 4.92 -6.41 -11.56
C GLU A 211 4.92 -7.47 -10.45
N ILE A 212 6.09 -7.66 -9.83
CA ILE A 212 6.31 -8.63 -8.75
C ILE A 212 6.28 -7.94 -7.39
N TRP A 213 6.80 -6.72 -7.31
CA TRP A 213 6.83 -5.91 -6.09
C TRP A 213 5.90 -4.72 -6.21
N VAL A 214 5.08 -4.49 -5.19
CA VAL A 214 4.20 -3.32 -5.05
C VAL A 214 4.37 -2.69 -3.67
N LEU A 215 4.01 -1.42 -3.51
CA LEU A 215 3.86 -0.84 -2.18
C LEU A 215 2.46 -1.23 -1.68
N ASP A 216 2.37 -2.07 -0.66
CA ASP A 216 1.08 -2.56 -0.16
C ASP A 216 0.20 -1.37 0.27
N PRO A 217 -1.01 -1.21 -0.29
CA PRO A 217 -1.82 -0.02 -0.06
C PRO A 217 -2.39 0.03 1.36
N VAL A 218 -2.46 -1.10 2.07
CA VAL A 218 -2.97 -1.22 3.44
C VAL A 218 -1.84 -1.12 4.46
N LEU A 219 -0.69 -1.75 4.21
CA LEU A 219 0.45 -1.78 5.14
C LEU A 219 1.42 -0.62 4.93
N GLY A 220 1.54 -0.10 3.71
CA GLY A 220 2.48 0.98 3.37
C GLY A 220 3.94 0.53 3.35
N THR A 221 4.20 -0.73 3.02
CA THR A 221 5.56 -1.31 2.94
C THR A 221 5.70 -2.13 1.66
N PRO A 222 6.93 -2.36 1.15
CA PRO A 222 7.12 -3.17 -0.05
C PRO A 222 6.62 -4.59 0.20
N MET A 223 5.88 -5.12 -0.77
CA MET A 223 5.25 -6.42 -0.68
C MET A 223 5.31 -7.12 -2.04
N LEU A 224 5.39 -8.44 -2.05
CA LEU A 224 5.17 -9.22 -3.26
C LEU A 224 3.70 -9.03 -3.67
N LYS A 225 3.43 -8.68 -4.93
CA LYS A 225 2.07 -8.43 -5.45
C LYS A 225 1.11 -9.58 -5.11
N LEU A 226 1.62 -10.81 -5.13
CA LEU A 226 0.89 -12.02 -4.77
C LEU A 226 0.32 -12.02 -3.33
N PHE A 227 0.98 -11.34 -2.38
CA PHE A 227 0.59 -11.27 -0.97
C PHE A 227 0.13 -9.87 -0.53
N ALA A 228 0.14 -8.90 -1.44
CA ALA A 228 -0.31 -7.55 -1.17
C ALA A 228 -1.82 -7.53 -0.93
N LYS A 229 -2.25 -6.68 -0.01
CA LYS A 229 -3.67 -6.47 0.28
C LYS A 229 -4.28 -5.50 -0.71
N ASP A 230 -5.55 -5.71 -1.04
CA ASP A 230 -6.34 -4.77 -1.83
C ASP A 230 -7.24 -3.92 -0.95
N ILE A 231 -7.64 -2.75 -1.46
CA ILE A 231 -8.68 -1.92 -0.86
C ILE A 231 -9.93 -1.95 -1.75
N THR A 232 -11.08 -2.27 -1.17
CA THR A 232 -12.36 -2.12 -1.86
C THR A 232 -12.87 -0.69 -1.74
N TYR A 233 -13.16 -0.04 -2.86
CA TYR A 233 -13.75 1.29 -2.92
C TYR A 233 -15.08 1.26 -3.66
N THR A 234 -16.15 1.72 -3.01
CA THR A 234 -17.46 1.89 -3.67
C THR A 234 -17.74 3.37 -3.85
N VAL A 235 -18.00 3.77 -5.10
CA VAL A 235 -18.29 5.16 -5.45
C VAL A 235 -19.59 5.60 -4.75
N PRO A 236 -19.58 6.70 -3.97
CA PRO A 236 -20.76 7.19 -3.28
C PRO A 236 -21.91 7.59 -4.21
N SER A 237 -23.10 7.80 -3.65
CA SER A 237 -24.28 8.25 -4.42
C SER A 237 -24.18 9.65 -5.03
N SER A 238 -23.12 10.39 -4.68
CA SER A 238 -22.75 11.71 -5.21
C SER A 238 -21.71 11.63 -6.33
N ASP A 239 -21.37 10.43 -6.80
CA ASP A 239 -20.40 10.14 -7.86
C ASP A 239 -18.95 10.48 -7.49
N ILE A 240 -18.74 11.01 -6.28
CA ILE A 240 -17.46 11.42 -5.72
C ILE A 240 -17.36 11.12 -4.23
N GLY A 241 -16.18 10.71 -3.78
CA GLY A 241 -15.83 10.55 -2.36
C GLY A 241 -14.35 10.79 -2.10
N THR A 242 -13.98 10.93 -0.82
CA THR A 242 -12.56 11.05 -0.43
C THR A 242 -11.91 9.67 -0.30
N PHE A 243 -10.61 9.61 -0.55
CA PHE A 243 -9.80 8.42 -0.44
C PHE A 243 -8.38 8.76 0.03
N SER A 244 -7.73 7.80 0.66
CA SER A 244 -6.28 7.76 0.83
C SER A 244 -5.85 6.31 1.10
N ALA A 245 -4.55 6.03 1.02
CA ALA A 245 -3.99 4.73 1.34
C ALA A 245 -2.60 4.91 1.96
N LYS A 246 -2.10 3.91 2.70
CA LYS A 246 -0.74 3.96 3.23
C LYS A 246 0.27 3.84 2.09
N GLY A 247 0.07 2.86 1.22
CA GLY A 247 0.84 2.70 -0.01
C GLY A 247 0.21 3.42 -1.20
N GLN A 248 0.97 3.51 -2.29
CA GLN A 248 0.48 4.03 -3.57
C GLN A 248 -0.46 3.02 -4.23
N VAL A 249 -1.48 3.54 -4.91
CA VAL A 249 -2.60 2.75 -5.42
C VAL A 249 -2.73 2.93 -6.92
N LEU A 250 -2.88 1.83 -7.65
CA LEU A 250 -3.24 1.83 -9.06
C LEU A 250 -4.76 1.98 -9.20
N LEU A 251 -5.20 2.94 -10.00
CA LEU A 251 -6.60 3.16 -10.33
C LEU A 251 -7.00 2.32 -11.54
N PRO A 252 -8.09 1.52 -11.44
CA PRO A 252 -8.65 0.82 -12.58
C PRO A 252 -9.36 1.80 -13.54
N GLU A 253 -9.67 1.32 -14.75
CA GLU A 253 -10.47 2.07 -15.71
C GLU A 253 -11.84 2.45 -15.10
N GLY A 254 -12.34 3.64 -15.43
CA GLY A 254 -13.61 4.17 -14.90
C GLY A 254 -13.50 4.94 -13.58
N LEU A 255 -12.32 4.94 -12.94
CA LEU A 255 -12.07 5.69 -11.71
C LEU A 255 -10.98 6.74 -11.93
N LYS A 256 -11.26 7.99 -11.59
CA LYS A 256 -10.33 9.13 -11.73
C LYS A 256 -10.04 9.77 -10.38
N ALA A 257 -8.81 10.27 -10.21
CA ALA A 257 -8.39 10.94 -9.00
C ALA A 257 -8.15 12.45 -9.19
N TYR A 258 -8.53 13.21 -8.18
CA TYR A 258 -8.39 14.66 -8.12
C TYR A 258 -7.91 15.08 -6.73
N TYR A 259 -7.37 16.28 -6.60
CA TYR A 259 -7.00 16.88 -5.31
C TYR A 259 -7.57 18.29 -5.16
N CYS A 260 -7.63 18.79 -3.93
CA CYS A 260 -8.13 20.14 -3.63
C CYS A 260 -6.96 21.10 -3.47
N LYS A 261 -7.02 22.31 -4.04
CA LYS A 261 -5.86 23.24 -4.02
C LYS A 261 -6.10 24.62 -3.43
N THR A 262 -7.17 25.32 -3.80
CA THR A 262 -7.35 26.73 -3.40
C THR A 262 -8.75 27.02 -2.94
N TYR A 263 -8.89 27.50 -1.70
CA TYR A 263 -10.17 27.92 -1.14
C TYR A 263 -10.54 29.34 -1.58
N HIS A 264 -11.75 29.49 -2.11
CA HIS A 264 -12.31 30.75 -2.59
C HIS A 264 -13.40 31.24 -1.63
N LYS A 265 -13.02 32.10 -0.69
CA LYS A 265 -13.90 32.66 0.35
C LYS A 265 -15.20 33.27 -0.19
N LYS A 266 -15.13 33.98 -1.33
CA LYS A 266 -16.27 34.69 -1.91
C LYS A 266 -17.46 33.78 -2.18
N ASN A 267 -17.19 32.55 -2.64
CA ASN A 267 -18.22 31.60 -3.07
C ASN A 267 -18.28 30.35 -2.17
N SER A 268 -17.43 30.28 -1.13
CA SER A 268 -17.26 29.09 -0.29
C SER A 268 -16.97 27.83 -1.12
N THR A 269 -16.03 27.94 -2.07
CA THR A 269 -15.64 26.83 -2.96
C THR A 269 -14.17 26.46 -2.80
N ILE A 270 -13.81 25.24 -3.19
CA ILE A 270 -12.43 24.74 -3.22
C ILE A 270 -12.10 24.24 -4.63
N SER A 271 -11.01 24.72 -5.22
CA SER A 271 -10.57 24.28 -6.55
C SER A 271 -10.20 22.80 -6.54
N VAL A 272 -10.69 22.06 -7.54
CA VAL A 272 -10.43 20.63 -7.76
C VAL A 272 -9.58 20.46 -9.02
N ILE A 273 -8.42 19.81 -8.87
CA ILE A 273 -7.42 19.64 -9.92
C ILE A 273 -7.23 18.15 -10.21
N GLY A 274 -7.18 17.77 -11.48
CA GLY A 274 -6.95 16.39 -11.91
C GLY A 274 -5.54 15.90 -11.59
N ILE A 275 -5.43 14.66 -11.12
CA ILE A 275 -4.15 13.97 -10.97
C ILE A 275 -3.83 13.28 -12.31
N SER A 276 -2.62 13.49 -12.83
CA SER A 276 -2.17 12.84 -14.06
C SER A 276 -1.81 11.37 -13.83
N GLY A 277 -2.00 10.55 -14.86
CA GLY A 277 -1.79 9.11 -14.78
C GLY A 277 -2.89 8.40 -13.97
N ASN A 278 -2.57 7.19 -13.51
CA ASN A 278 -3.49 6.30 -12.82
C ASN A 278 -2.95 5.83 -11.46
N ILE A 279 -1.94 6.50 -10.90
CA ILE A 279 -1.40 6.18 -9.58
C ILE A 279 -1.76 7.27 -8.59
N VAL A 280 -2.42 6.89 -7.49
CA VAL A 280 -2.58 7.76 -6.31
C VAL A 280 -1.32 7.60 -5.45
N PRO A 281 -0.59 8.67 -5.13
CA PRO A 281 0.60 8.57 -4.29
C PRO A 281 0.28 8.08 -2.86
N ALA A 282 1.27 7.42 -2.24
CA ALA A 282 1.21 6.99 -0.85
C ALA A 282 0.84 8.16 0.09
N ALA A 283 0.12 7.86 1.16
CA ALA A 283 -0.28 8.80 2.22
C ALA A 283 -0.94 10.11 1.72
N THR A 284 -1.54 10.11 0.54
CA THR A 284 -2.12 11.32 -0.08
C THR A 284 -3.64 11.30 -0.05
N GLY A 285 -4.25 12.39 0.41
CA GLY A 285 -5.69 12.58 0.38
C GLY A 285 -6.15 12.98 -1.01
N VAL A 286 -7.11 12.27 -1.59
CA VAL A 286 -7.64 12.55 -2.92
C VAL A 286 -9.17 12.47 -2.94
N LEU A 287 -9.77 13.02 -3.98
CA LEU A 287 -11.14 12.75 -4.40
C LEU A 287 -11.09 11.67 -5.49
N LEU A 288 -11.93 10.64 -5.35
CA LEU A 288 -12.14 9.65 -6.41
C LEU A 288 -13.53 9.88 -7.01
N VAL A 289 -13.57 9.93 -8.35
CA VAL A 289 -14.78 10.13 -9.16
C VAL A 289 -14.98 8.93 -10.08
N GLY A 290 -16.20 8.42 -10.13
CA GLY A 290 -16.59 7.27 -10.97
C GLY A 290 -18.10 7.11 -11.06
N ASN A 291 -18.58 5.99 -11.61
CA ASN A 291 -20.02 5.74 -11.69
C ASN A 291 -20.61 5.39 -10.32
N LYS A 292 -21.76 5.98 -10.00
CA LYS A 292 -22.51 5.75 -8.76
C LYS A 292 -22.66 4.27 -8.40
N GLY A 293 -22.24 3.92 -7.19
CA GLY A 293 -22.45 2.59 -6.62
C GLY A 293 -21.58 1.50 -7.24
N GLU A 294 -20.73 1.83 -8.22
CA GLU A 294 -19.73 0.92 -8.75
C GLU A 294 -18.66 0.65 -7.69
N THR A 295 -18.27 -0.62 -7.58
CA THR A 295 -17.27 -1.08 -6.62
C THR A 295 -16.01 -1.50 -7.35
N PHE A 296 -14.88 -0.92 -6.95
CA PHE A 296 -13.56 -1.16 -7.50
C PHE A 296 -12.67 -1.86 -6.47
N THR A 297 -11.80 -2.75 -6.97
CA THR A 297 -10.66 -3.28 -6.21
C THR A 297 -9.44 -2.43 -6.56
N LEU A 298 -8.86 -1.80 -5.54
CA LEU A 298 -7.70 -0.92 -5.66
C LEU A 298 -6.46 -1.67 -5.19
N THR A 299 -5.53 -1.92 -6.11
CA THR A 299 -4.30 -2.69 -5.85
C THR A 299 -3.13 -1.76 -5.58
N GLY A 300 -2.10 -2.28 -4.89
CA GLY A 300 -0.81 -1.57 -4.78
C GLY A 300 -0.18 -1.36 -6.16
N ALA A 301 0.61 -0.29 -6.30
CA ALA A 301 1.37 -0.01 -7.51
C ALA A 301 2.88 0.02 -7.23
N CYS A 302 3.68 -0.19 -8.27
CA CYS A 302 5.10 0.14 -8.33
C CYS A 302 5.37 1.29 -9.31
N GLY A 303 6.57 1.88 -9.21
CA GLY A 303 6.98 2.97 -10.09
C GLY A 303 6.70 4.37 -9.54
N GLN A 304 7.03 5.39 -10.33
CA GLN A 304 6.99 6.78 -9.92
C GLN A 304 5.56 7.32 -9.90
N ALA A 305 5.06 7.62 -8.69
CA ALA A 305 3.79 8.31 -8.50
C ALA A 305 3.89 9.79 -8.92
N PRO A 306 2.78 10.42 -9.34
CA PRO A 306 2.76 11.85 -9.68
C PRO A 306 3.05 12.71 -8.44
N THR A 307 3.87 13.75 -8.60
CA THR A 307 4.08 14.75 -7.55
C THR A 307 2.86 15.66 -7.46
N ILE A 308 2.23 15.73 -6.28
CA ILE A 308 1.10 16.61 -6.01
C ILE A 308 1.56 17.69 -5.03
N THR A 309 1.53 18.95 -5.47
CA THR A 309 1.86 20.11 -4.63
C THR A 309 0.59 20.89 -4.27
N ASP A 310 0.61 21.55 -3.11
CA ASP A 310 -0.47 22.41 -2.63
C ASP A 310 -1.81 21.67 -2.48
N ASN A 311 -1.77 20.41 -2.04
CA ASN A 311 -2.98 19.66 -1.75
C ASN A 311 -3.52 20.01 -0.36
N GLU A 312 -4.73 20.56 -0.33
CA GLU A 312 -5.45 20.93 0.89
C GLU A 312 -6.12 19.73 1.57
N LEU A 313 -6.16 18.55 0.93
CA LEU A 313 -6.68 17.34 1.57
C LEU A 313 -5.64 16.71 2.48
N VAL A 314 -6.06 16.39 3.71
CA VAL A 314 -5.26 15.60 4.64
C VAL A 314 -5.74 14.15 4.63
N ALA A 315 -4.80 13.24 4.41
CA ALA A 315 -5.05 11.80 4.40
C ALA A 315 -5.44 11.26 5.78
N VAL A 316 -6.33 10.27 5.75
CA VAL A 316 -6.73 9.44 6.88
C VAL A 316 -6.50 7.99 6.47
N THR A 317 -5.24 7.56 6.63
CA THR A 317 -4.78 6.21 6.29
C THR A 317 -5.07 5.19 7.38
N GLU A 318 -5.40 5.65 8.59
CA GLU A 318 -5.86 4.86 9.74
C GLU A 318 -7.04 5.55 10.41
N SER A 319 -7.92 4.78 11.06
CA SER A 319 -9.08 5.35 11.73
C SER A 319 -8.66 6.23 12.90
N LYS A 320 -9.18 7.46 12.96
CA LYS A 320 -8.90 8.43 14.02
C LYS A 320 -10.05 9.41 14.20
N HIS A 321 -10.11 10.06 15.36
CA HIS A 321 -11.00 11.18 15.58
C HIS A 321 -10.43 12.44 14.92
N ILE A 322 -11.26 13.13 14.16
CA ILE A 322 -10.95 14.43 13.57
C ILE A 322 -11.74 15.48 14.35
N PRO A 323 -11.07 16.35 15.13
CA PRO A 323 -11.77 17.38 15.90
C PRO A 323 -12.39 18.42 14.95
N ALA A 324 -13.39 19.15 15.43
CA ALA A 324 -13.98 20.27 14.68
C ALA A 324 -12.93 21.33 14.28
N THR A 325 -11.96 21.56 15.16
CA THR A 325 -10.84 22.48 14.97
C THR A 325 -9.53 21.85 15.44
N ASN A 326 -8.43 22.16 14.77
CA ASN A 326 -7.09 21.76 15.20
C ASN A 326 -6.13 22.95 15.04
N GLY A 327 -5.71 23.55 16.14
CA GLY A 327 -5.00 24.83 16.13
C GLY A 327 -5.83 25.91 15.44
N GLU A 328 -5.26 26.56 14.43
CA GLU A 328 -5.91 27.63 13.66
C GLU A 328 -6.86 27.11 12.56
N TYR A 329 -6.97 25.79 12.38
CA TYR A 329 -7.75 25.19 11.30
C TYR A 329 -9.14 24.74 11.76
N THR A 330 -10.14 24.94 10.90
CA THR A 330 -11.46 24.32 10.99
C THR A 330 -11.52 23.15 10.00
N ASN A 331 -12.01 21.99 10.45
CA ASN A 331 -12.02 20.76 9.66
C ASN A 331 -13.39 20.48 9.03
N PHE A 332 -13.36 19.96 7.81
CA PHE A 332 -14.53 19.60 7.03
C PHE A 332 -14.45 18.15 6.54
N MET A 333 -15.58 17.45 6.54
CA MET A 333 -15.70 16.08 6.04
C MET A 333 -16.56 16.04 4.77
N MET A 334 -16.25 15.13 3.84
CA MET A 334 -17.05 14.96 2.62
C MET A 334 -18.40 14.29 2.95
N LYS A 335 -19.51 14.89 2.49
CA LYS A 335 -20.85 14.31 2.56
C LYS A 335 -21.71 14.82 1.41
N GLY A 336 -22.19 13.91 0.56
CA GLY A 336 -23.08 14.24 -0.55
C GLY A 336 -22.43 15.15 -1.60
N GLY A 337 -21.16 14.92 -1.93
CA GLY A 337 -20.43 15.68 -2.96
C GLY A 337 -19.93 17.06 -2.53
N LYS A 338 -20.02 17.39 -1.25
CA LYS A 338 -19.55 18.66 -0.66
C LYS A 338 -18.84 18.43 0.66
N PHE A 339 -17.97 19.35 1.04
CA PHE A 339 -17.30 19.32 2.35
C PHE A 339 -18.16 20.04 3.39
N ILE A 340 -18.58 19.35 4.43
CA ILE A 340 -19.41 19.89 5.51
C ILE A 340 -18.56 20.08 6.76
N LYS A 341 -18.70 21.23 7.41
CA LYS A 341 -17.98 21.56 8.64
C LYS A 341 -18.26 20.50 9.71
N ILE A 342 -17.19 19.94 10.29
CA ILE A 342 -17.29 19.06 11.45
C ILE A 342 -17.81 19.89 12.62
N GLN A 343 -18.90 19.43 13.24
CA GLN A 343 -19.55 20.15 14.32
C GLN A 343 -18.73 20.03 15.61
N GLN A 344 -18.87 21.03 16.48
CA GLN A 344 -18.18 21.06 17.77
C GLN A 344 -18.94 20.16 18.76
N ASP A 345 -18.44 18.95 18.93
CA ASP A 345 -18.77 18.01 20.01
C ASP A 345 -17.47 17.62 20.74
N ASP A 346 -17.58 16.92 21.88
CA ASP A 346 -16.45 16.66 22.78
C ASP A 346 -15.33 15.80 22.14
N GLU A 347 -15.60 15.08 21.04
CA GLU A 347 -14.63 14.18 20.39
C GLU A 347 -14.41 14.40 18.89
N GLY A 348 -15.17 15.28 18.22
CA GLY A 348 -15.16 15.41 16.76
C GLY A 348 -15.82 14.23 16.04
N VAL A 349 -15.42 13.98 14.79
CA VAL A 349 -15.95 12.85 14.00
C VAL A 349 -14.91 11.72 13.94
N LYS A 350 -15.31 10.51 14.31
CA LYS A 350 -14.54 9.30 14.03
C LYS A 350 -14.54 9.02 12.54
N MET A 351 -13.40 9.19 11.90
CA MET A 351 -13.22 8.90 10.47
C MET A 351 -12.56 7.52 10.31
N PRO A 352 -13.10 6.62 9.46
CA PRO A 352 -12.44 5.35 9.15
C PRO A 352 -11.17 5.58 8.32
N ALA A 353 -10.32 4.56 8.25
CA ALA A 353 -9.20 4.52 7.31
C ALA A 353 -9.69 4.68 5.86
N ASN A 354 -8.75 4.99 4.97
CA ASN A 354 -8.97 5.18 3.54
C ASN A 354 -9.93 6.32 3.20
N ARG A 355 -9.77 7.42 3.93
CA ARG A 355 -10.52 8.68 3.73
C ARG A 355 -9.58 9.86 3.69
N ALA A 356 -10.13 11.02 3.40
CA ALA A 356 -9.45 12.30 3.58
C ALA A 356 -10.43 13.34 4.10
N TYR A 357 -9.92 14.38 4.75
CA TYR A 357 -10.67 15.54 5.22
C TYR A 357 -10.01 16.84 4.73
N LEU A 358 -10.74 17.94 4.79
CA LEU A 358 -10.29 19.25 4.36
C LEU A 358 -10.16 20.18 5.58
N PRO A 359 -8.95 20.45 6.09
CA PRO A 359 -8.72 21.59 6.96
C PRO A 359 -8.71 22.89 6.16
N LEU A 360 -9.31 23.95 6.71
CA LEU A 360 -9.15 25.32 6.18
C LEU A 360 -8.80 26.24 7.34
N LEU A 361 -7.92 27.21 7.08
CA LEU A 361 -7.57 28.22 8.08
C LEU A 361 -8.84 28.95 8.54
N THR A 362 -9.07 28.99 9.85
CA THR A 362 -10.31 29.52 10.45
C THR A 362 -10.51 30.99 10.09
N GLU A 363 -9.44 31.77 10.03
CA GLU A 363 -9.50 33.17 9.61
C GLU A 363 -9.89 33.33 8.13
N ALA A 364 -9.45 32.42 7.26
CA ALA A 364 -9.80 32.45 5.84
C ALA A 364 -11.31 32.22 5.63
N ILE A 365 -11.96 31.43 6.48
CA ILE A 365 -13.40 31.20 6.46
C ILE A 365 -14.19 32.16 7.38
N SER A 366 -13.53 32.93 8.25
CA SER A 366 -14.19 33.85 9.19
C SER A 366 -15.03 34.91 8.46
N GLY A 367 -16.24 35.19 8.94
CA GLY A 367 -17.20 36.07 8.28
C GLY A 367 -17.97 35.45 7.11
N SER A 368 -17.62 34.22 6.69
CA SER A 368 -18.50 33.37 5.90
C SER A 368 -19.30 32.46 6.85
N ASN A 369 -20.62 32.37 6.69
CA ASN A 369 -21.43 31.35 7.39
C ASN A 369 -21.23 29.96 6.75
N ALA A 370 -20.06 29.66 6.18
CA ALA A 370 -19.81 28.48 5.38
C ALA A 370 -19.85 27.21 6.25
N LYS A 371 -21.05 26.64 6.36
CA LYS A 371 -21.26 25.29 6.89
C LYS A 371 -20.85 24.23 5.87
N GLU A 372 -20.72 24.62 4.61
CA GLU A 372 -20.49 23.77 3.47
C GLU A 372 -19.49 24.45 2.52
N ILE A 373 -18.58 23.67 1.95
CA ILE A 373 -17.61 24.08 0.94
C ILE A 373 -17.91 23.26 -0.33
N MET A 374 -18.22 23.95 -1.42
CA MET A 374 -18.55 23.34 -2.69
C MET A 374 -17.31 23.09 -3.54
N LEU A 375 -17.34 22.06 -4.37
CA LEU A 375 -16.27 21.77 -5.31
C LEU A 375 -16.35 22.75 -6.49
N TYR A 376 -15.22 23.38 -6.82
CA TYR A 376 -15.06 24.19 -8.02
C TYR A 376 -14.10 23.46 -8.95
N TRP A 377 -14.62 22.94 -10.05
CA TRP A 377 -13.80 22.33 -11.09
C TRP A 377 -13.25 23.49 -11.92
N ASP A 378 -11.93 23.60 -11.99
CA ASP A 378 -11.31 24.61 -12.85
C ASP A 378 -11.16 23.98 -14.23
N ASP A 379 -12.23 24.09 -15.01
CA ASP A 379 -12.36 23.47 -16.31
C ASP A 379 -11.82 24.42 -17.39
N GLU A 380 -10.50 24.38 -17.63
CA GLU A 380 -9.95 24.71 -18.96
C GLU A 380 -10.45 23.71 -20.03
N GLU A 381 -11.14 22.63 -19.64
CA GLU A 381 -11.93 21.76 -20.53
C GLU A 381 -13.39 21.64 -20.08
N THR A 382 -14.18 22.70 -20.25
CA THR A 382 -15.64 22.61 -20.19
C THR A 382 -16.17 22.02 -21.50
N THR A 383 -16.76 20.82 -21.47
CA THR A 383 -17.79 20.47 -22.45
C THR A 383 -19.15 20.93 -21.91
N GLY A 384 -19.48 22.19 -22.24
CA GLY A 384 -20.78 22.89 -22.21
C GLY A 384 -21.96 22.32 -21.42
N ILE A 385 -22.45 23.11 -20.45
CA ILE A 385 -23.60 24.02 -20.61
C ILE A 385 -23.63 24.93 -19.37
N GLU A 386 -23.39 26.23 -19.58
CA GLU A 386 -23.62 27.24 -18.56
C GLU A 386 -25.12 27.50 -18.41
N SER A 387 -25.55 27.66 -17.16
CA SER A 387 -26.88 28.15 -16.80
C SER A 387 -27.26 29.41 -17.58
N LEU A 388 -28.49 29.45 -18.08
CA LEU A 388 -29.04 30.62 -18.77
C LEU A 388 -29.13 31.82 -17.83
N THR A 389 -28.16 32.75 -17.92
CA THR A 389 -28.37 34.13 -17.51
C THR A 389 -29.42 34.74 -18.46
N PRO A 390 -30.51 35.38 -17.98
CA PRO A 390 -31.47 36.03 -18.88
C PRO A 390 -30.79 37.25 -19.51
N GLY A 391 -30.34 37.11 -20.75
CA GLY A 391 -29.90 38.23 -21.57
C GLY A 391 -31.06 39.18 -21.90
N PRO A 392 -30.76 40.45 -22.23
CA PRO A 392 -31.75 41.51 -22.33
C PRO A 392 -32.76 41.21 -23.45
N SER A 393 -34.02 41.57 -23.22
CA SER A 393 -35.10 41.41 -24.20
C SER A 393 -34.77 42.16 -25.50
N PRO A 394 -34.61 41.48 -26.65
CA PRO A 394 -34.47 42.17 -27.92
C PRO A 394 -35.87 42.58 -28.41
N LYS A 395 -36.17 43.88 -28.32
CA LYS A 395 -37.20 44.50 -29.16
C LYS A 395 -36.65 44.54 -30.59
N GLY A 396 -37.10 43.63 -31.45
CA GLY A 396 -36.77 43.60 -32.88
C GLY A 396 -37.48 42.46 -33.59
N GLU A 397 -37.95 42.69 -34.82
CA GLU A 397 -38.78 41.78 -35.63
C GLU A 397 -38.22 40.35 -35.66
N GLY A 398 -38.89 39.47 -34.94
CA GLY A 398 -38.43 38.10 -34.70
C GLY A 398 -38.56 37.22 -35.93
N SER A 399 -37.50 36.49 -36.27
CA SER A 399 -37.57 35.44 -37.30
C SER A 399 -38.49 34.32 -36.82
N ILE A 400 -39.46 33.94 -37.67
CA ILE A 400 -40.44 32.88 -37.41
C ILE A 400 -39.99 31.64 -38.16
N TYR A 401 -40.07 30.46 -37.54
CA TYR A 401 -39.77 29.18 -38.19
C TYR A 401 -40.87 28.14 -37.95
N ASN A 402 -41.03 27.20 -38.88
CA ASN A 402 -41.82 25.99 -38.64
C ASN A 402 -40.99 24.90 -37.93
N LEU A 403 -41.62 23.79 -37.55
CA LEU A 403 -40.94 22.66 -36.88
C LEU A 403 -39.89 21.96 -37.76
N ASN A 404 -39.90 22.21 -39.07
CA ASN A 404 -38.89 21.71 -40.02
C ASN A 404 -37.73 22.70 -40.22
N GLY A 405 -37.66 23.79 -39.45
CA GLY A 405 -36.58 24.78 -39.51
C GLY A 405 -36.66 25.75 -40.70
N GLN A 406 -37.78 25.79 -41.43
CA GLN A 406 -37.97 26.73 -42.53
C GLN A 406 -38.42 28.10 -42.00
N LYS A 407 -37.78 29.17 -42.46
CA LYS A 407 -38.14 30.55 -42.11
C LYS A 407 -39.47 30.93 -42.74
N LEU A 408 -40.38 31.49 -41.94
CA LEU A 408 -41.69 31.96 -42.35
C LEU A 408 -41.74 33.49 -42.31
N SER A 409 -42.51 34.08 -43.24
CA SER A 409 -42.80 35.52 -43.25
C SER A 409 -43.91 35.92 -42.27
N ALA A 410 -44.75 34.97 -41.84
CA ALA A 410 -45.80 35.14 -40.85
C ALA A 410 -46.10 33.82 -40.11
N PRO A 411 -46.70 33.86 -38.91
CA PRO A 411 -47.08 32.64 -38.19
C PRO A 411 -48.16 31.85 -38.95
N GLN A 412 -48.04 30.53 -38.98
CA GLN A 412 -49.04 29.63 -39.55
C GLN A 412 -49.86 28.94 -38.47
N LYS A 413 -51.05 28.43 -38.82
CA LYS A 413 -51.87 27.64 -37.90
C LYS A 413 -51.10 26.39 -37.42
N GLY A 414 -51.02 26.20 -36.11
CA GLY A 414 -50.20 25.17 -35.48
C GLY A 414 -48.99 25.74 -34.72
N ILE A 415 -47.96 24.91 -34.51
CA ILE A 415 -46.77 25.28 -33.73
C ILE A 415 -45.78 26.05 -34.61
N ASN A 416 -45.35 27.21 -34.12
CA ASN A 416 -44.31 28.06 -34.70
C ASN A 416 -43.18 28.25 -33.68
N ILE A 417 -41.95 28.45 -34.16
CA ILE A 417 -40.82 28.91 -33.35
C ILE A 417 -40.65 30.41 -33.61
N ILE A 418 -40.99 31.25 -32.64
CA ILE A 418 -40.86 32.71 -32.74
C ILE A 418 -39.89 33.16 -31.65
N ASN A 419 -38.77 33.77 -32.04
CA ASN A 419 -37.73 34.21 -31.10
C ASN A 419 -37.26 33.10 -30.15
N GLY A 420 -37.07 31.89 -30.68
CA GLY A 420 -36.62 30.72 -29.93
C GLY A 420 -37.68 30.07 -29.03
N ARG A 421 -38.93 30.53 -29.05
CA ARG A 421 -40.03 29.96 -28.25
C ARG A 421 -41.08 29.28 -29.11
N LYS A 422 -41.60 28.15 -28.64
CA LYS A 422 -42.75 27.46 -29.24
C LYS A 422 -44.02 28.28 -28.98
N VAL A 423 -44.71 28.69 -30.03
CA VAL A 423 -45.96 29.45 -30.00
C VAL A 423 -47.02 28.70 -30.81
N ILE A 424 -48.18 28.45 -30.22
CA ILE A 424 -49.31 27.81 -30.91
C ILE A 424 -50.25 28.89 -31.41
N VAL A 425 -50.48 28.92 -32.72
CA VAL A 425 -51.47 29.78 -33.37
C VAL A 425 -52.68 28.90 -33.73
N LYS A 426 -53.85 29.21 -33.18
CA LYS A 426 -55.08 28.42 -33.36
C LYS A 426 -55.82 28.73 -34.65
#